data_AF-A0A7Y3DAP9-F1
#
_entry.id   AF-A0A7Y3DAP9-F1
#
_cell.length_a   1.000
_cell.length_b   1.000
_cell.length_c   1.000
_cell.angle_alpha   90.00
_cell.angle_beta   90.00
_cell.angle_gamma   90.00
#
_symmetry.space_group_name_H-M   'P 1'
#
loop_
_entity.id
_entity.type
_entity.pdbx_description
1 polymer ?
#
loop_
_entity_poly.entity_id
_entity_poly.type
_entity_poly.pdbx_seq_one_letter_code
_entity_poly.pdbx_strand_id
1 'polypeptide(L)'
;MQLPVTGHPLHTRSLTTVVSQRDDGRLRVRGDVNDLRKCGFVPMLSGIQPAGIIHQMFIELSVDPGTRRIESLETGQPFVAVEPSEWTQGECCRDPAPRLKALVGETLDAGFAKKLSAVFGGPRGCSHLLTLFQLMASALPRALDREERILAGSGSARRPGERIFWRSLFLDGYEADDGAIELAVQLHDFHGRPGEDPKRPLDRFALHDEMRVFARVETPGLLLRELRAFERIRERGSLATAEWRCRDAEVEALVGEPIIPGLAGKVFRQFGDSEPTAVLRDALLQLAPGQIQVMAAITDRWFAHAADDAGAEKPEDGPPAGAIGGMVDSCYVWRADGPLGDARARWKQRSPAETPEA
;
A
#
# COMPACT_ATOMS: atom_id res chain seq x y z
N MET A 1 21.57 0.31 -8.46
CA MET A 1 20.78 -0.38 -9.49
C MET A 1 19.62 0.50 -9.91
N GLN A 2 19.59 1.02 -11.14
CA GLN A 2 18.42 1.74 -11.64
C GLN A 2 17.31 0.75 -12.03
N LEU A 3 16.05 1.10 -11.81
CA LEU A 3 14.92 0.29 -12.27
C LEU A 3 14.64 0.63 -13.75
N PRO A 4 14.32 -0.36 -14.60
CA PRO A 4 14.18 -0.20 -16.04
C PRO A 4 12.79 0.33 -16.44
N VAL A 5 12.35 1.43 -15.83
CA VAL A 5 11.04 2.03 -16.12
C VAL A 5 11.16 3.01 -17.28
N THR A 6 10.29 2.90 -18.28
CA THR A 6 10.28 3.81 -19.44
C THR A 6 8.89 4.37 -19.79
N GLY A 7 7.82 3.85 -19.18
CA GLY A 7 6.45 4.25 -19.52
C GLY A 7 6.01 5.66 -19.07
N HIS A 8 4.82 6.05 -19.51
CA HIS A 8 4.12 7.27 -19.05
C HIS A 8 3.65 7.12 -17.59
N PRO A 9 3.93 8.07 -16.69
CA PRO A 9 3.62 7.93 -15.26
C PRO A 9 2.12 8.08 -14.97
N LEU A 10 1.52 7.06 -14.37
CA LEU A 10 0.07 6.98 -14.09
C LEU A 10 -0.28 7.31 -12.63
N HIS A 11 0.47 6.75 -11.69
CA HIS A 11 0.14 6.83 -10.26
C HIS A 11 1.41 6.77 -9.39
N THR A 12 1.34 7.38 -8.21
CA THR A 12 2.31 7.19 -7.12
C THR A 12 1.56 6.90 -5.83
N ARG A 13 1.86 5.76 -5.21
CA ARG A 13 1.49 5.46 -3.82
C ARG A 13 2.72 5.62 -2.94
N SER A 14 2.58 6.38 -1.85
CA SER A 14 3.60 6.49 -0.81
C SER A 14 3.06 5.99 0.52
N LEU A 15 3.87 5.19 1.21
CA LEU A 15 3.58 4.61 2.50
C LEU A 15 4.78 4.86 3.41
N THR A 16 4.58 5.49 4.56
CA THR A 16 5.66 5.73 5.53
C THR A 16 5.34 5.10 6.87
N THR A 17 6.38 4.79 7.64
CA THR A 17 6.27 4.42 9.05
C THR A 17 7.46 5.01 9.79
N VAL A 18 7.19 5.94 10.70
CA VAL A 18 8.21 6.61 11.52
C VAL A 18 8.00 6.23 12.97
N VAL A 19 9.09 5.80 13.61
CA VAL A 19 9.12 5.49 15.05
C VAL A 19 10.01 6.50 15.73
N SER A 20 9.47 7.15 16.76
CA SER A 20 10.20 8.10 17.60
C SER A 20 9.95 7.84 19.08
N GLN A 21 10.97 8.10 19.90
CA GLN A 21 10.88 8.04 21.35
C GLN A 21 9.97 9.16 21.88
N ARG A 22 9.07 8.84 22.82
CA ARG A 22 8.27 9.81 23.57
C ARG A 22 8.95 10.16 24.90
N ASP A 23 8.48 11.23 25.53
CA ASP A 23 8.90 11.71 26.84
C ASP A 23 8.51 10.76 27.99
N ASP A 24 7.35 10.10 27.88
CA ASP A 24 6.84 9.08 28.80
C ASP A 24 7.51 7.69 28.65
N GLY A 25 8.57 7.58 27.84
CA GLY A 25 9.26 6.31 27.59
C GLY A 25 8.56 5.41 26.57
N ARG A 26 7.37 5.77 26.07
CA ARG A 26 6.66 5.03 25.00
C ARG A 26 7.21 5.37 23.63
N LEU A 27 6.78 4.60 22.63
CA LEU A 27 7.09 4.88 21.24
C LEU A 27 5.89 5.53 20.57
N ARG A 28 6.13 6.65 19.88
CA ARG A 28 5.18 7.19 18.91
C ARG A 28 5.48 6.54 17.56
N VAL A 29 4.50 5.85 17.01
CA VAL A 29 4.58 5.26 15.68
C VAL A 29 3.57 5.93 14.79
N ARG A 30 4.04 6.60 13.74
CA ARG A 30 3.20 7.28 12.76
C ARG A 30 3.34 6.59 11.40
N GLY A 31 2.24 6.09 10.86
CA GLY A 31 2.15 5.64 9.49
C GLY A 31 1.27 6.57 8.66
N ASP A 32 1.70 6.88 7.44
CA ASP A 32 0.93 7.68 6.49
C ASP A 32 0.82 6.96 5.14
N VAL A 33 -0.31 7.10 4.47
CA VAL A 33 -0.54 6.65 3.09
C VAL A 33 -1.00 7.84 2.26
N ASN A 34 -0.33 8.08 1.13
CA ASN A 34 -0.77 9.04 0.12
C ASN A 34 -0.79 8.41 -1.27
N ASP A 35 -1.94 8.49 -1.92
CA ASP A 35 -2.13 8.06 -3.31
C ASP A 35 -2.33 9.28 -4.21
N LEU A 36 -1.48 9.42 -5.22
CA LEU A 36 -1.49 10.48 -6.21
C LEU A 36 -1.77 9.87 -7.59
N ARG A 37 -2.95 10.17 -8.14
CA ARG A 37 -3.27 9.90 -9.54
C ARG A 37 -2.69 11.03 -10.40
N LYS A 38 -1.95 10.70 -11.45
CA LYS A 38 -1.25 11.69 -12.29
C LYS A 38 -2.00 12.05 -13.57
N CYS A 39 -2.94 11.20 -13.99
CA CYS A 39 -3.68 11.36 -15.24
C CYS A 39 -5.10 10.80 -15.13
N GLY A 40 -5.92 11.12 -16.13
CA GLY A 40 -7.28 10.62 -16.26
C GLY A 40 -8.23 11.08 -15.14
N PHE A 41 -9.39 10.45 -15.12
CA PHE A 41 -10.41 10.62 -14.10
C PHE A 41 -11.16 9.30 -13.90
N VAL A 42 -11.91 9.22 -12.80
CA VAL A 42 -12.75 8.07 -12.50
C VAL A 42 -14.18 8.55 -12.25
N PRO A 43 -15.15 8.09 -13.05
CA PRO A 43 -16.57 8.30 -12.75
C PRO A 43 -16.96 7.47 -11.52
N MET A 44 -17.03 8.09 -10.35
CA MET A 44 -17.48 7.46 -9.11
C MET A 44 -18.98 7.70 -8.94
N LEU A 45 -19.63 6.90 -8.08
CA LEU A 45 -21.06 7.09 -7.78
C LEU A 45 -21.35 8.46 -7.14
N SER A 46 -20.38 9.00 -6.38
CA SER A 46 -20.46 10.33 -5.78
C SER A 46 -20.04 11.48 -6.73
N GLY A 47 -19.75 11.18 -8.00
CA GLY A 47 -19.35 12.17 -9.02
C GLY A 47 -18.02 11.83 -9.71
N ILE A 48 -17.48 12.78 -10.47
CA ILE A 48 -16.19 12.59 -11.18
C ILE A 48 -15.03 12.86 -10.22
N GLN A 49 -14.12 11.89 -10.10
CA GLN A 49 -12.86 12.04 -9.36
C GLN A 49 -11.70 12.31 -10.33
N PRO A 50 -11.17 13.55 -10.38
CA PRO A 50 -10.07 13.90 -11.27
C PRO A 50 -8.72 13.34 -10.79
N ALA A 51 -7.66 13.58 -11.57
CA ALA A 51 -6.27 13.43 -11.12
C ALA A 51 -5.97 14.35 -9.92
N GLY A 52 -4.98 13.96 -9.11
CA GLY A 52 -4.62 14.64 -7.86
C GLY A 52 -4.46 13.65 -6.70
N ILE A 53 -4.43 14.21 -5.48
CA ILE A 53 -4.39 13.42 -4.25
C ILE A 53 -5.75 12.75 -4.06
N ILE A 54 -5.77 11.42 -4.13
CA ILE A 54 -6.99 10.61 -4.03
C ILE A 54 -7.20 10.11 -2.60
N HIS A 55 -6.11 9.73 -1.95
CA HIS A 55 -6.11 9.27 -0.58
C HIS A 55 -4.99 9.99 0.17
N GLN A 56 -5.32 10.53 1.33
CA GLN A 56 -4.35 10.96 2.34
C GLN A 56 -4.91 10.50 3.66
N MET A 57 -4.24 9.52 4.28
CA MET A 57 -4.70 8.92 5.53
C MET A 57 -3.52 8.56 6.43
N PHE A 58 -3.78 8.39 7.72
CA PHE A 58 -2.77 8.02 8.69
C PHE A 58 -3.28 7.13 9.81
N ILE A 59 -2.34 6.41 10.42
CA ILE A 59 -2.51 5.68 11.68
C ILE A 59 -1.39 6.16 12.61
N GLU A 60 -1.75 6.54 13.83
CA GLU A 60 -0.79 6.87 14.88
C GLU A 60 -1.00 5.97 16.09
N LEU A 61 0.09 5.38 16.59
CA LEU A 61 0.10 4.46 17.71
C LEU A 61 0.99 4.99 18.83
N SER A 62 0.57 4.77 20.08
CA SER A 62 1.50 4.68 21.21
C SER A 62 1.80 3.22 21.47
N VAL A 63 3.07 2.84 21.53
CA VAL A 63 3.50 1.44 21.74
C VAL A 63 4.45 1.36 22.93
N ASP A 64 4.20 0.41 23.82
CA ASP A 64 5.14 0.04 24.87
C ASP A 64 6.35 -0.70 24.24
N PRO A 65 7.59 -0.18 24.34
CA PRO A 65 8.74 -0.77 23.67
C PRO A 65 9.13 -2.15 24.22
N GLY A 66 8.85 -2.45 25.49
CA GLY A 66 9.23 -3.72 26.13
C GLY A 66 8.24 -4.85 25.86
N THR A 67 6.95 -4.53 25.82
CA THR A 67 5.87 -5.52 25.59
C THR A 67 5.36 -5.53 24.15
N ARG A 68 5.71 -4.50 23.36
CA ARG A 68 5.21 -4.26 21.99
C ARG A 68 3.69 -4.11 21.92
N ARG A 69 3.07 -3.73 23.04
CA ARG A 69 1.63 -3.56 23.19
C ARG A 69 1.20 -2.18 22.69
N ILE A 70 0.11 -2.14 21.93
CA ILE A 70 -0.53 -0.89 21.49
C ILE A 70 -1.29 -0.29 22.68
N GLU A 71 -0.93 0.91 23.10
CA GLU A 71 -1.57 1.61 24.22
C GLU A 71 -2.63 2.60 23.76
N SER A 72 -2.42 3.22 22.60
CA SER A 72 -3.40 4.07 21.96
C SER A 72 -3.30 3.95 20.44
N LEU A 73 -4.41 4.22 19.77
CA LEU A 73 -4.52 4.23 18.32
C LEU A 73 -5.42 5.38 17.87
N GLU A 74 -4.90 6.19 16.97
CA GLU A 74 -5.63 7.25 16.30
C GLU A 74 -5.50 7.13 14.79
N THR A 75 -6.50 7.65 14.07
CA THR A 75 -6.52 7.66 12.62
C THR A 75 -7.01 9.01 12.12
N GLY A 76 -6.55 9.43 10.96
CA GLY A 76 -7.13 10.56 10.26
C GLY A 76 -7.13 10.33 8.76
N GLN A 77 -8.11 10.91 8.08
CA GLN A 77 -8.34 10.72 6.64
C GLN A 77 -8.69 12.06 5.98
N PRO A 78 -7.73 13.00 5.85
CA PRO A 78 -7.95 14.28 5.20
C PRO A 78 -8.59 14.15 3.79
N PHE A 79 -8.09 13.23 2.97
CA PHE A 79 -8.61 12.98 1.63
C PHE A 79 -8.99 11.51 1.45
N VAL A 80 -10.19 11.25 0.93
CA VAL A 80 -10.69 9.91 0.65
C VAL A 80 -11.37 9.87 -0.71
N ALA A 81 -11.45 8.67 -1.31
CA ALA A 81 -12.06 8.53 -2.63
C ALA A 81 -13.59 8.63 -2.66
N VAL A 82 -14.27 8.22 -1.59
CA VAL A 82 -15.73 8.23 -1.50
C VAL A 82 -16.15 9.06 -0.29
N GLU A 83 -16.80 10.18 -0.58
CA GLU A 83 -17.36 11.13 0.38
C GLU A 83 -18.88 10.88 0.56
N PRO A 84 -19.47 11.28 1.70
CA PRO A 84 -20.89 11.08 1.95
C PRO A 84 -21.75 11.91 0.99
N SER A 85 -22.78 11.30 0.43
CA SER A 85 -23.72 11.91 -0.50
C SER A 85 -25.06 11.16 -0.49
N GLU A 86 -26.07 11.68 -1.18
CA GLU A 86 -27.34 10.96 -1.39
C GLU A 86 -27.11 9.60 -2.05
N TRP A 87 -26.22 9.54 -3.04
CA TRP A 87 -25.88 8.31 -3.76
C TRP A 87 -25.17 7.26 -2.91
N THR A 88 -24.36 7.70 -1.94
CA THR A 88 -23.72 6.78 -0.98
C THR A 88 -24.58 6.56 0.26
N GLN A 89 -25.82 7.06 0.29
CA GLN A 89 -26.72 7.00 1.44
C GLN A 89 -26.07 7.55 2.73
N GLY A 90 -25.21 8.54 2.58
CA GLY A 90 -24.46 9.15 3.68
C GLY A 90 -23.22 8.36 4.13
N GLU A 91 -22.92 7.21 3.54
CA GLU A 91 -21.72 6.44 3.87
C GLU A 91 -20.47 6.97 3.17
N CYS A 92 -19.31 6.73 3.78
CA CYS A 92 -18.02 7.15 3.23
C CYS A 92 -16.86 6.25 3.66
N CYS A 93 -15.67 6.49 3.08
CA CYS A 93 -14.45 5.76 3.42
C CYS A 93 -13.98 5.92 4.87
N ARG A 94 -14.52 6.89 5.65
CA ARG A 94 -14.11 7.16 7.04
C ARG A 94 -14.87 6.30 8.07
N ASP A 95 -16.05 5.84 7.70
CA ASP A 95 -16.96 5.08 8.58
C ASP A 95 -16.32 3.84 9.24
N PRO A 96 -15.48 3.03 8.57
CA PRO A 96 -14.94 1.86 9.23
C PRO A 96 -13.83 2.19 10.22
N ALA A 97 -13.13 3.33 10.10
CA ALA A 97 -11.88 3.60 10.82
C ALA A 97 -11.95 3.43 12.35
N PRO A 98 -13.04 3.82 13.05
CA PRO A 98 -13.19 3.57 14.49
C PRO A 98 -13.04 2.11 14.90
N ARG A 99 -13.30 1.14 14.01
CA ARG A 99 -13.12 -0.30 14.29
C ARG A 99 -11.67 -0.67 14.65
N LEU A 100 -10.68 0.08 14.16
CA LEU A 100 -9.27 -0.15 14.49
C LEU A 100 -8.97 0.03 15.98
N LYS A 101 -9.81 0.78 16.72
CA LYS A 101 -9.68 0.92 18.18
C LYS A 101 -9.82 -0.41 18.92
N ALA A 102 -10.46 -1.43 18.32
CA ALA A 102 -10.52 -2.78 18.89
C ALA A 102 -9.14 -3.46 19.00
N LEU A 103 -8.11 -2.93 18.33
CA LEU A 103 -6.74 -3.41 18.42
C LEU A 103 -5.93 -2.72 19.52
N VAL A 104 -6.49 -1.73 20.22
CA VAL A 104 -5.84 -1.15 21.41
C VAL A 104 -5.76 -2.23 22.48
N GLY A 105 -4.54 -2.42 23.00
CA GLY A 105 -4.22 -3.45 23.97
C GLY A 105 -3.69 -4.75 23.38
N GLU A 106 -3.72 -4.91 22.05
CA GLU A 106 -3.08 -6.02 21.36
C GLU A 106 -1.56 -5.84 21.27
N THR A 107 -0.84 -6.95 21.18
CA THR A 107 0.62 -6.99 20.98
C THR A 107 0.95 -7.13 19.50
N LEU A 108 1.96 -6.38 19.05
CA LEU A 108 2.53 -6.50 17.70
C LEU A 108 3.42 -7.75 17.62
N ASP A 109 2.78 -8.91 17.50
CA ASP A 109 3.40 -10.23 17.37
C ASP A 109 3.05 -10.90 16.02
N ALA A 110 3.51 -12.13 15.81
CA ALA A 110 3.23 -12.90 14.60
C ALA A 110 1.71 -13.15 14.37
N GLY A 111 0.89 -13.12 15.42
CA GLY A 111 -0.56 -13.27 15.33
C GLY A 111 -1.30 -11.97 14.97
N PHE A 112 -0.65 -10.82 15.08
CA PHE A 112 -1.29 -9.51 14.92
C PHE A 112 -1.91 -9.33 13.53
N ALA A 113 -1.23 -9.74 12.45
CA ALA A 113 -1.75 -9.59 11.09
C ALA A 113 -3.09 -10.33 10.89
N LYS A 114 -3.26 -11.50 11.53
CA LYS A 114 -4.52 -12.25 11.52
C LYS A 114 -5.61 -11.53 12.29
N LYS A 115 -5.30 -10.98 13.47
CA LYS A 115 -6.24 -10.18 14.28
C LYS A 115 -6.69 -8.92 13.54
N LEU A 116 -5.74 -8.17 12.96
CA LEU A 116 -6.01 -7.00 12.13
C LEU A 116 -6.93 -7.37 10.96
N SER A 117 -6.63 -8.45 10.24
CA SER A 117 -7.47 -8.92 9.14
C SER A 117 -8.86 -9.35 9.61
N ALA A 118 -8.98 -9.91 10.81
CA ALA A 118 -10.25 -10.29 11.43
C ALA A 118 -11.05 -9.08 11.93
N VAL A 119 -10.43 -7.95 12.25
CA VAL A 119 -11.15 -6.72 12.65
C VAL A 119 -11.49 -5.85 11.45
N PHE A 120 -10.57 -5.75 10.48
CA PHE A 120 -10.54 -4.70 9.48
C PHE A 120 -10.33 -5.20 8.04
N GLY A 121 -10.33 -6.52 7.82
CA GLY A 121 -10.17 -7.11 6.49
C GLY A 121 -11.45 -7.11 5.65
N GLY A 122 -11.28 -6.99 4.34
CA GLY A 122 -12.34 -7.07 3.34
C GLY A 122 -13.43 -6.00 3.55
N PRO A 123 -14.73 -6.36 3.50
CA PRO A 123 -15.83 -5.40 3.56
C PRO A 123 -15.99 -4.71 4.93
N ARG A 124 -15.15 -5.04 5.91
CA ARG A 124 -15.19 -4.44 7.25
C ARG A 124 -14.32 -3.20 7.40
N GLY A 125 -13.35 -3.01 6.50
CA GLY A 125 -12.35 -1.96 6.65
C GLY A 125 -12.05 -1.23 5.35
N CYS A 126 -11.32 -0.12 5.48
CA CYS A 126 -10.70 0.56 4.34
C CYS A 126 -9.44 -0.21 3.93
N SER A 127 -9.31 -0.59 2.66
CA SER A 127 -8.14 -1.32 2.16
C SER A 127 -6.83 -0.52 2.32
N HIS A 128 -6.90 0.82 2.28
CA HIS A 128 -5.74 1.70 2.48
C HIS A 128 -5.22 1.67 3.91
N LEU A 129 -6.08 1.88 4.90
CA LEU A 129 -5.68 1.79 6.31
C LEU A 129 -5.27 0.36 6.68
N LEU A 130 -5.93 -0.66 6.11
CA LEU A 130 -5.54 -2.06 6.29
C LEU A 130 -4.11 -2.32 5.79
N THR A 131 -3.82 -1.95 4.54
CA THR A 131 -2.48 -2.16 3.94
C THR A 131 -1.40 -1.36 4.65
N LEU A 132 -1.71 -0.12 5.06
CA LEU A 132 -0.81 0.69 5.89
C LEU A 132 -0.50 -0.01 7.22
N PHE A 133 -1.52 -0.48 7.95
CA PHE A 133 -1.29 -1.13 9.25
C PHE A 133 -0.61 -2.49 9.11
N GLN A 134 -0.88 -3.25 8.04
CA GLN A 134 -0.13 -4.47 7.74
C GLN A 134 1.36 -4.18 7.51
N LEU A 135 1.69 -3.11 6.78
CA LEU A 135 3.08 -2.69 6.56
C LEU A 135 3.74 -2.27 7.88
N MET A 136 3.04 -1.48 8.70
CA MET A 136 3.52 -1.08 10.04
C MET A 136 3.76 -2.30 10.93
N ALA A 137 2.80 -3.23 11.00
CA ALA A 137 2.89 -4.42 11.83
C ALA A 137 3.99 -5.39 11.39
N SER A 138 4.32 -5.44 10.09
CA SER A 138 5.45 -6.21 9.58
C SER A 138 6.81 -5.55 9.86
N ALA A 139 6.85 -4.21 9.88
CA ALA A 139 8.07 -3.44 10.12
C ALA A 139 8.46 -3.37 11.60
N LEU A 140 7.47 -3.12 12.47
CA LEU A 140 7.71 -2.73 13.86
C LEU A 140 8.47 -3.78 14.68
N PRO A 141 8.07 -5.07 14.73
CA PRO A 141 8.79 -6.07 15.53
C PRO A 141 10.28 -6.12 15.19
N ARG A 142 10.61 -6.11 13.89
CA ARG A 142 12.00 -6.12 13.40
C ARG A 142 12.75 -4.83 13.75
N ALA A 143 12.09 -3.68 13.61
CA ALA A 143 12.66 -2.40 13.99
C ALA A 143 13.00 -2.37 15.49
N LEU A 144 12.13 -2.94 16.33
CA LEU A 144 12.37 -3.04 17.78
C LEU A 144 13.47 -4.06 18.12
N ASP A 145 13.49 -5.23 17.49
CA ASP A 145 14.57 -6.21 17.63
C ASP A 145 15.95 -5.63 17.24
N ARG A 146 15.97 -4.76 16.22
CA ARG A 146 17.19 -4.06 15.80
C ARG A 146 17.55 -2.96 16.78
N GLU A 147 16.57 -2.23 17.29
CA GLU A 147 16.78 -1.18 18.29
C GLU A 147 17.39 -1.74 19.58
N GLU A 148 16.87 -2.85 20.10
CA GLU A 148 17.42 -3.54 21.27
C GLU A 148 18.91 -3.88 21.07
N ARG A 149 19.27 -4.41 19.90
CA ARG A 149 20.68 -4.72 19.54
C ARG A 149 21.55 -3.47 19.44
N ILE A 150 21.03 -2.38 18.89
CA ILE A 150 21.77 -1.11 18.76
C ILE A 150 22.00 -0.48 20.14
N LEU A 151 20.99 -0.46 21.01
CA LEU A 151 21.10 0.08 22.37
C LEU A 151 22.13 -0.71 23.18
N ALA A 152 22.05 -2.04 23.16
CA ALA A 152 23.00 -2.92 23.84
C ALA A 152 24.46 -2.66 23.44
N GLY A 153 24.72 -2.30 22.18
CA GLY A 153 26.06 -2.00 21.68
C GLY A 153 26.52 -0.54 21.81
N SER A 154 25.65 0.37 22.26
CA SER A 154 25.94 1.82 22.25
C SER A 154 26.27 2.43 23.60
N GLY A 155 25.78 1.84 24.70
CA GLY A 155 25.85 2.45 26.05
C GLY A 155 25.12 3.79 26.17
N SER A 156 24.28 4.16 25.19
CA SER A 156 23.52 5.42 25.13
C SER A 156 22.02 5.14 25.16
N ALA A 157 21.25 6.00 25.83
CA ALA A 157 19.79 5.95 25.83
C ALA A 157 19.19 6.80 24.70
N ARG A 158 17.92 6.54 24.35
CA ARG A 158 17.13 7.40 23.46
C ARG A 158 16.63 8.64 24.20
N ARG A 159 16.58 9.76 23.48
CA ARG A 159 15.99 11.01 23.98
C ARG A 159 14.58 11.20 23.45
N PRO A 160 13.70 11.90 24.17
CA PRO A 160 12.37 12.26 23.65
C PRO A 160 12.47 12.99 22.30
N GLY A 161 11.57 12.65 21.38
CA GLY A 161 11.54 13.16 20.00
C GLY A 161 12.57 12.51 19.06
N GLU A 162 13.49 11.70 19.58
CA GLU A 162 14.51 11.07 18.75
C GLU A 162 13.90 10.02 17.82
N ARG A 163 14.20 10.12 16.52
CA ARG A 163 13.78 9.14 15.53
C ARG A 163 14.63 7.88 15.61
N ILE A 164 13.96 6.76 15.83
CA ILE A 164 14.56 5.43 15.96
C ILE A 164 14.62 4.76 14.60
N PHE A 165 13.46 4.72 13.92
CA PHE A 165 13.26 4.00 12.68
C PHE A 165 12.42 4.82 11.70
N TRP A 166 12.73 4.67 10.41
CA TRP A 166 11.93 5.23 9.32
C TRP A 166 11.88 4.24 8.15
N ARG A 167 10.69 3.68 7.90
CA ARG A 167 10.35 3.04 6.63
C ARG A 167 9.69 4.02 5.67
N SER A 168 10.16 4.06 4.42
CA SER A 168 9.49 4.72 3.31
C SER A 168 9.33 3.73 2.17
N LEU A 169 8.13 3.57 1.66
CA LEU A 169 7.82 2.74 0.51
C LEU A 169 7.09 3.59 -0.53
N PHE A 170 7.61 3.57 -1.75
CA PHE A 170 6.99 4.18 -2.91
C PHE A 170 6.66 3.10 -3.92
N LEU A 171 5.45 3.15 -4.47
CA LEU A 171 5.05 2.38 -5.63
C LEU A 171 4.63 3.36 -6.72
N ASP A 172 5.37 3.34 -7.81
CA ASP A 172 5.07 4.12 -9.01
C ASP A 172 4.57 3.19 -10.10
N GLY A 173 3.48 3.58 -10.76
CA GLY A 173 2.92 2.85 -11.89
C GLY A 173 3.03 3.65 -13.17
N TYR A 174 3.35 2.96 -14.27
CA TYR A 174 3.57 3.52 -15.58
C TYR A 174 2.89 2.71 -16.66
N GLU A 175 2.56 3.36 -17.76
CA GLU A 175 2.05 2.76 -18.99
C GLU A 175 3.17 2.69 -20.03
N ALA A 176 3.57 1.47 -20.41
CA ALA A 176 4.53 1.26 -21.48
C ALA A 176 3.87 1.45 -22.87
N ASP A 177 4.70 1.67 -23.90
CA ASP A 177 4.25 1.93 -25.27
C ASP A 177 3.43 0.77 -25.88
N ASP A 178 3.70 -0.46 -25.47
CA ASP A 178 2.96 -1.66 -25.89
C ASP A 178 1.68 -1.91 -25.06
N GLY A 179 1.34 -0.97 -24.18
CA GLY A 179 0.17 -1.02 -23.32
C GLY A 179 0.35 -1.82 -22.03
N ALA A 180 1.51 -2.42 -21.76
CA ALA A 180 1.78 -3.07 -20.48
C ALA A 180 1.85 -2.06 -19.33
N ILE A 181 1.62 -2.53 -18.10
CA ILE A 181 1.79 -1.73 -16.89
C ILE A 181 3.14 -2.07 -16.25
N GLU A 182 3.95 -1.06 -16.00
CA GLU A 182 5.20 -1.17 -15.24
C GLU A 182 4.99 -0.67 -13.82
N LEU A 183 5.35 -1.47 -12.83
CA LEU A 183 5.32 -1.12 -11.42
C LEU A 183 6.73 -1.08 -10.86
N ALA A 184 7.09 0.03 -10.23
CA ALA A 184 8.36 0.20 -9.54
C ALA A 184 8.12 0.43 -8.06
N VAL A 185 8.59 -0.51 -7.23
CA VAL A 185 8.58 -0.40 -5.77
C VAL A 185 9.97 -0.02 -5.28
N GLN A 186 10.04 1.00 -4.44
CA GLN A 186 11.25 1.39 -3.72
C GLN A 186 10.94 1.47 -2.24
N LEU A 187 11.49 0.54 -1.45
CA LEU A 187 11.34 0.47 -0.01
C LEU A 187 12.69 0.79 0.64
N HIS A 188 12.67 1.67 1.64
CA HIS A 188 13.82 2.12 2.39
C HIS A 188 13.54 2.01 3.88
N ASP A 189 14.36 1.25 4.58
CA ASP A 189 14.36 1.15 6.04
C ASP A 189 15.63 1.81 6.59
N PHE A 190 15.45 2.88 7.34
CA PHE A 190 16.54 3.60 7.99
C PHE A 190 16.44 3.43 9.50
N HIS A 191 17.58 3.07 10.12
CA HIS A 191 17.75 3.09 11.58
C HIS A 191 18.76 4.16 11.99
N GLY A 192 18.37 4.94 12.99
CA GLY A 192 19.22 5.95 13.61
C GLY A 192 20.10 5.35 14.72
N ARG A 193 21.35 5.79 14.86
CA ARG A 193 22.14 5.51 16.09
C ARG A 193 21.61 6.34 17.27
N PRO A 194 21.55 5.78 18.48
CA PRO A 194 21.26 6.52 19.70
C PRO A 194 22.41 7.47 20.04
N GLY A 195 22.14 8.45 20.91
CA GLY A 195 23.18 9.32 21.47
C GLY A 195 22.85 10.81 21.41
N GLU A 196 23.87 11.62 21.67
CA GLU A 196 23.79 13.08 21.71
C GLU A 196 23.62 13.71 20.32
N ASP A 197 23.55 15.04 20.28
CA ASP A 197 23.46 15.76 19.01
C ASP A 197 24.67 15.42 18.13
N PRO A 198 24.40 14.99 16.88
CA PRO A 198 25.47 14.52 16.03
C PRO A 198 26.42 15.68 15.71
N LYS A 199 27.73 15.47 15.89
CA LYS A 199 28.74 16.44 15.42
C LYS A 199 28.73 16.55 13.90
N ARG A 200 28.37 15.46 13.22
CA ARG A 200 28.18 15.38 11.76
C ARG A 200 26.91 14.59 11.44
N PRO A 201 26.12 14.94 10.41
CA PRO A 201 24.85 14.26 10.10
C PRO A 201 24.93 12.72 10.06
N LEU A 202 26.02 12.16 9.50
CA LEU A 202 26.23 10.72 9.41
C LEU A 202 26.45 10.01 10.75
N ASP A 203 26.67 10.74 11.86
CA ASP A 203 26.79 10.20 13.22
C ASP A 203 25.50 9.52 13.69
N ARG A 204 24.36 9.86 13.09
CA ARG A 204 23.10 9.16 13.28
C ARG A 204 22.90 7.96 12.38
N PHE A 205 23.78 7.70 11.40
CA PHE A 205 23.57 6.59 10.48
C PHE A 205 23.93 5.26 11.15
N ALA A 206 22.93 4.41 11.44
CA ALA A 206 23.17 3.04 11.90
C ALA A 206 23.09 2.06 10.71
N LEU A 207 21.96 2.06 10.03
CA LEU A 207 21.64 1.10 8.97
C LEU A 207 20.70 1.76 7.95
N HIS A 208 20.89 1.43 6.68
CA HIS A 208 19.93 1.70 5.62
C HIS A 208 19.77 0.44 4.77
N ASP A 209 18.62 -0.20 4.87
CA ASP A 209 18.22 -1.31 4.03
C ASP A 209 17.33 -0.79 2.90
N GLU A 210 17.67 -1.13 1.67
CA GLU A 210 16.99 -0.68 0.47
C GLU A 210 16.54 -1.88 -0.35
N MET A 211 15.26 -1.92 -0.69
CA MET A 211 14.68 -2.91 -1.58
C MET A 211 14.08 -2.21 -2.79
N ARG A 212 14.41 -2.71 -3.98
CA ARG A 212 13.84 -2.25 -5.25
C ARG A 212 13.20 -3.44 -5.94
N VAL A 213 11.93 -3.31 -6.31
CA VAL A 213 11.22 -4.32 -7.11
C VAL A 213 10.72 -3.65 -8.37
N PHE A 214 10.93 -4.30 -9.51
CA PHE A 214 10.33 -3.93 -10.79
C PHE A 214 9.41 -5.06 -11.23
N ALA A 215 8.19 -4.75 -11.64
CA ALA A 215 7.26 -5.71 -12.22
C ALA A 215 6.69 -5.17 -13.52
N ARG A 216 6.61 -6.02 -14.55
CA ARG A 216 5.88 -5.74 -15.79
C ARG A 216 4.65 -6.61 -15.84
N VAL A 217 3.49 -6.00 -15.98
CA VAL A 217 2.18 -6.65 -15.96
C VAL A 217 1.55 -6.51 -17.34
N GLU A 218 1.24 -7.62 -17.97
CA GLU A 218 0.49 -7.62 -19.23
C GLU A 218 -1.00 -7.37 -18.97
N THR A 219 -1.62 -6.63 -19.89
CA THR A 219 -3.07 -6.38 -19.90
C THR A 219 -3.67 -6.95 -21.19
N PRO A 220 -4.88 -7.56 -21.15
CA PRO A 220 -5.84 -7.55 -20.03
C PRO A 220 -5.64 -8.67 -18.99
N GLY A 221 -4.74 -9.63 -19.20
CA GLY A 221 -4.62 -10.82 -18.36
C GLY A 221 -4.13 -10.58 -16.93
N LEU A 222 -3.59 -9.39 -16.65
CA LEU A 222 -2.98 -9.01 -15.37
C LEU A 222 -1.87 -9.96 -14.91
N LEU A 223 -1.16 -10.56 -15.87
CA LEU A 223 -0.10 -11.53 -15.64
C LEU A 223 1.24 -10.83 -15.44
N LEU A 224 1.98 -11.23 -14.41
CA LEU A 224 3.37 -10.80 -14.19
C LEU A 224 4.25 -11.39 -15.30
N ARG A 225 4.72 -10.57 -16.24
CA ARG A 225 5.60 -10.99 -17.34
C ARG A 225 7.07 -10.85 -17.00
N GLU A 226 7.40 -9.87 -16.17
CA GLU A 226 8.75 -9.69 -15.63
C GLU A 226 8.63 -9.32 -14.16
N LEU A 227 9.52 -9.84 -13.34
CA LEU A 227 9.65 -9.46 -11.94
C LEU A 227 11.13 -9.50 -11.57
N ARG A 228 11.65 -8.38 -11.09
CA ARG A 228 13.03 -8.26 -10.65
C ARG A 228 13.11 -7.65 -9.27
N ALA A 229 14.07 -8.08 -8.48
CA ALA A 229 14.25 -7.62 -7.11
C ALA A 229 15.72 -7.39 -6.78
N PHE A 230 16.01 -6.28 -6.12
CA PHE A 230 17.36 -5.87 -5.76
C PHE A 230 17.38 -5.32 -4.35
N GLU A 231 18.38 -5.72 -3.58
CA GLU A 231 18.54 -5.26 -2.21
C GLU A 231 19.93 -4.66 -2.00
N ARG A 232 20.01 -3.64 -1.15
CA ARG A 232 21.29 -3.09 -0.72
C ARG A 232 21.20 -2.64 0.73
N ILE A 233 22.07 -3.21 1.56
CA ILE A 233 22.17 -2.87 2.97
C ILE A 233 23.45 -2.06 3.18
N ARG A 234 23.31 -0.87 3.76
CA ARG A 234 24.42 0.01 4.12
C ARG A 234 24.52 0.17 5.63
N GLU A 235 25.76 0.17 6.09
CA GLU A 235 26.15 0.61 7.42
C GLU A 235 27.14 1.76 7.28
N ARG A 236 27.49 2.40 8.41
CA ARG A 236 28.42 3.54 8.43
C ARG A 236 29.74 3.25 7.68
N GLY A 237 30.29 2.04 7.81
CA GLY A 237 31.55 1.63 7.20
C GLY A 237 31.44 1.24 5.72
N SER A 238 30.24 1.02 5.19
CA SER A 238 30.02 0.51 3.83
C SER A 238 29.24 1.50 2.94
N LEU A 239 29.15 2.77 3.34
CA LEU A 239 28.34 3.77 2.62
C LEU A 239 28.67 3.87 1.12
N ALA A 240 29.96 3.81 0.77
CA ALA A 240 30.45 3.90 -0.61
C ALA A 240 30.65 2.54 -1.30
N THR A 241 30.75 1.46 -0.53
CA THR A 241 31.18 0.14 -1.03
C THR A 241 30.08 -0.91 -1.04
N ALA A 242 28.95 -0.68 -0.35
CA ALA A 242 27.83 -1.61 -0.34
C ALA A 242 27.24 -1.75 -1.76
N GLU A 243 27.25 -2.97 -2.27
CA GLU A 243 26.75 -3.30 -3.59
C GLU A 243 25.28 -3.71 -3.56
N TRP A 244 24.64 -3.64 -4.73
CA TRP A 244 23.30 -4.19 -4.90
C TRP A 244 23.38 -5.70 -5.08
N ARG A 245 22.65 -6.44 -4.25
CA ARG A 245 22.43 -7.86 -4.40
C ARG A 245 21.21 -8.10 -5.29
N CYS A 246 21.39 -8.85 -6.37
CA CYS A 246 20.28 -9.36 -7.17
C CYS A 246 19.51 -10.43 -6.38
N ARG A 247 18.17 -10.34 -6.38
CA ARG A 247 17.24 -11.26 -5.71
C ARG A 247 16.29 -11.90 -6.74
N ASP A 248 16.56 -11.79 -8.04
CA ASP A 248 15.66 -12.25 -9.12
C ASP A 248 15.31 -13.74 -9.00
N ALA A 249 16.29 -14.59 -8.69
CA ALA A 249 16.08 -16.02 -8.49
C ALA A 249 15.06 -16.34 -7.38
N GLU A 250 14.91 -15.46 -6.39
CA GLU A 250 13.93 -15.66 -5.31
C GLU A 250 12.51 -15.28 -5.71
N VAL A 251 12.33 -14.48 -6.77
CA VAL A 251 11.03 -14.01 -7.22
C VAL A 251 10.59 -14.64 -8.55
N GLU A 252 11.47 -15.41 -9.21
CA GLU A 252 11.23 -16.06 -10.50
C GLU A 252 9.95 -16.90 -10.52
N ALA A 253 9.66 -17.64 -9.44
CA ALA A 253 8.46 -18.47 -9.31
C ALA A 253 7.13 -17.69 -9.32
N LEU A 254 7.17 -16.36 -9.17
CA LEU A 254 5.99 -15.49 -9.26
C LEU A 254 5.74 -14.98 -10.69
N VAL A 255 6.71 -15.14 -11.61
CA VAL A 255 6.52 -14.78 -13.02
C VAL A 255 5.53 -15.75 -13.66
N GLY A 256 4.63 -15.21 -14.47
CA GLY A 256 3.48 -15.90 -15.07
C GLY A 256 2.24 -15.89 -14.18
N GLU A 257 2.34 -15.44 -12.92
CA GLU A 257 1.20 -15.42 -12.01
C GLU A 257 0.35 -14.16 -12.18
N PRO A 258 -0.99 -14.26 -11.99
CA PRO A 258 -1.83 -13.08 -11.94
C PRO A 258 -1.49 -12.25 -10.71
N ILE A 259 -1.31 -10.94 -10.91
CA ILE A 259 -1.10 -9.99 -9.81
C ILE A 259 -2.33 -9.94 -8.90
N ILE A 260 -3.53 -10.08 -9.48
CA ILE A 260 -4.82 -10.16 -8.79
C ILE A 260 -5.70 -11.17 -9.54
N PRO A 261 -6.36 -12.12 -8.85
CA PRO A 261 -6.29 -12.38 -7.41
C PRO A 261 -5.15 -13.34 -7.02
N GLY A 262 -4.78 -13.33 -5.74
CA GLY A 262 -4.03 -14.45 -5.13
C GLY A 262 -2.51 -14.31 -5.02
N LEU A 263 -1.89 -13.28 -5.62
CA LEU A 263 -0.44 -13.03 -5.49
C LEU A 263 0.01 -12.95 -4.02
N ALA A 264 -0.74 -12.22 -3.17
CA ALA A 264 -0.41 -12.09 -1.75
C ALA A 264 -0.28 -13.46 -1.04
N GLY A 265 -1.18 -14.40 -1.34
CA GLY A 265 -1.12 -15.75 -0.79
C GLY A 265 0.10 -16.54 -1.28
N LYS A 266 0.54 -16.34 -2.53
CA LYS A 266 1.77 -16.94 -3.08
C LYS A 266 3.00 -16.37 -2.40
N VAL A 267 3.06 -15.05 -2.27
CA VAL A 267 4.13 -14.33 -1.55
C VAL A 267 4.25 -14.83 -0.11
N PHE A 268 3.15 -14.96 0.65
CA PHE A 268 3.21 -15.51 2.01
C PHE A 268 3.67 -16.97 2.04
N ARG A 269 3.21 -17.83 1.12
CA ARG A 269 3.64 -19.23 1.06
C ARG A 269 5.14 -19.37 0.75
N GLN A 270 5.68 -18.50 -0.10
CA GLN A 270 7.06 -18.57 -0.54
C GLN A 270 8.04 -17.95 0.45
N PHE A 271 7.72 -16.78 1.00
CA PHE A 271 8.65 -16.02 1.85
C PHE A 271 8.39 -16.19 3.34
N GLY A 272 7.23 -16.75 3.74
CA GLY A 272 6.85 -16.99 5.12
C GLY A 272 6.89 -15.74 6.00
N ASP A 273 7.05 -15.94 7.30
CA ASP A 273 7.24 -14.88 8.30
C ASP A 273 8.73 -14.64 8.66
N SER A 274 9.67 -15.21 7.89
CA SER A 274 11.10 -15.15 8.22
C SER A 274 11.67 -13.73 8.10
N GLU A 275 12.56 -13.37 9.01
CA GLU A 275 13.20 -12.05 9.06
C GLU A 275 14.02 -11.70 7.80
N PRO A 276 14.81 -12.60 7.18
CA PRO A 276 15.66 -12.28 6.03
C PRO A 276 14.90 -11.93 4.74
N THR A 277 13.65 -12.34 4.62
CA THR A 277 12.81 -12.11 3.43
C THR A 277 11.74 -11.06 3.67
N ALA A 278 11.58 -10.56 4.90
CA ALA A 278 10.45 -9.74 5.27
C ALA A 278 10.42 -8.38 4.53
N VAL A 279 11.56 -7.76 4.23
CA VAL A 279 11.59 -6.52 3.42
C VAL A 279 11.15 -6.79 1.97
N LEU A 280 11.66 -7.85 1.35
CA LEU A 280 11.26 -8.28 0.01
C LEU A 280 9.76 -8.61 -0.03
N ARG A 281 9.28 -9.40 0.93
CA ARG A 281 7.87 -9.75 1.10
C ARG A 281 7.00 -8.50 1.19
N ASP A 282 7.35 -7.55 2.05
CA ASP A 282 6.59 -6.32 2.23
C ASP A 282 6.52 -5.49 0.95
N ALA A 283 7.62 -5.43 0.17
CA ALA A 283 7.65 -4.78 -1.14
C ALA A 283 6.75 -5.49 -2.17
N LEU A 284 6.82 -6.82 -2.26
CA LEU A 284 5.99 -7.63 -3.17
C LEU A 284 4.50 -7.52 -2.85
N LEU A 285 4.13 -7.45 -1.57
CA LEU A 285 2.74 -7.29 -1.14
C LEU A 285 2.13 -5.95 -1.55
N GLN A 286 2.93 -4.97 -1.99
CA GLN A 286 2.41 -3.72 -2.53
C GLN A 286 2.03 -3.77 -4.00
N LEU A 287 2.49 -4.78 -4.76
CA LEU A 287 2.22 -4.89 -6.20
C LEU A 287 0.71 -4.91 -6.49
N ALA A 288 -0.05 -5.78 -5.81
CA ALA A 288 -1.49 -5.89 -5.99
C ALA A 288 -2.28 -4.61 -5.63
N PRO A 289 -2.17 -4.02 -4.42
CA PRO A 289 -2.88 -2.79 -4.13
C PRO A 289 -2.43 -1.62 -5.03
N GLY A 290 -1.14 -1.56 -5.39
CA GLY A 290 -0.63 -0.59 -6.36
C GLY A 290 -1.27 -0.73 -7.74
N GLN A 291 -1.34 -1.95 -8.28
CA GLN A 291 -1.98 -2.23 -9.56
C GLN A 291 -3.43 -1.73 -9.59
N ILE A 292 -4.20 -1.93 -8.51
CA ILE A 292 -5.59 -1.42 -8.43
C ILE A 292 -5.63 0.10 -8.58
N GLN A 293 -4.72 0.82 -7.91
CA GLN A 293 -4.66 2.28 -8.00
C GLN A 293 -4.22 2.77 -9.39
N VAL A 294 -3.32 2.02 -10.04
CA VAL A 294 -2.84 2.31 -11.40
C VAL A 294 -3.92 2.10 -12.44
N MET A 295 -4.70 1.01 -12.32
CA MET A 295 -5.82 0.75 -13.25
C MET A 295 -6.88 1.84 -13.21
N ALA A 296 -7.08 2.50 -12.06
CA ALA A 296 -7.98 3.64 -11.94
C ALA A 296 -7.49 4.90 -12.67
N ALA A 297 -6.24 4.94 -13.17
CA ALA A 297 -5.69 6.06 -13.93
C ALA A 297 -5.80 5.89 -15.45
N ILE A 298 -6.17 4.69 -15.91
CA ILE A 298 -6.28 4.33 -17.35
C ILE A 298 -7.74 4.19 -17.81
N THR A 299 -8.68 4.86 -17.12
CA THR A 299 -10.10 4.89 -17.52
C THR A 299 -10.28 5.39 -18.95
N ASP A 300 -9.38 6.24 -19.45
CA ASP A 300 -9.37 6.73 -20.83
C ASP A 300 -9.27 5.59 -21.86
N ARG A 301 -8.56 4.49 -21.54
CA ARG A 301 -8.53 3.30 -22.39
C ARG A 301 -9.91 2.69 -22.54
N TRP A 302 -10.72 2.68 -21.48
CA TRP A 302 -12.08 2.17 -21.55
C TRP A 302 -12.92 3.02 -22.51
N PHE A 303 -12.85 4.34 -22.40
CA PHE A 303 -13.58 5.25 -23.30
C PHE A 303 -13.15 5.09 -24.77
N ALA A 304 -11.85 4.92 -25.02
CA ALA A 304 -11.34 4.65 -26.37
C ALA A 304 -11.88 3.33 -26.94
N HIS A 305 -11.86 2.25 -26.15
CA HIS A 305 -12.41 0.95 -26.58
C HIS A 305 -13.93 1.01 -26.80
N ALA A 306 -14.67 1.73 -25.94
CA ALA A 306 -16.12 1.90 -26.08
C ALA A 306 -16.51 2.71 -27.32
N ALA A 307 -15.66 3.66 -27.75
CA ALA A 307 -15.89 4.44 -28.97
C ALA A 307 -15.67 3.63 -30.26
N ASP A 308 -14.79 2.63 -30.23
CA ASP A 308 -14.42 1.82 -31.39
C ASP A 308 -15.35 0.61 -31.62
N ASP A 309 -16.13 0.20 -30.61
CA ASP A 309 -17.03 -0.96 -30.68
C ASP A 309 -18.49 -0.52 -30.91
N ALA A 310 -18.96 -0.61 -32.16
CA ALA A 310 -20.29 -0.16 -32.59
C ALA A 310 -21.47 -0.92 -31.94
N GLY A 311 -21.21 -1.93 -31.11
CA GLY A 311 -22.19 -2.68 -30.31
C GLY A 311 -22.04 -2.57 -28.79
N ALA A 312 -21.09 -1.77 -28.28
CA ALA A 312 -20.84 -1.59 -26.85
C ALA A 312 -21.65 -0.44 -26.22
N GLU A 313 -21.72 -0.42 -24.88
CA GLU A 313 -22.29 0.67 -24.07
C GLU A 313 -21.75 2.03 -24.52
N LYS A 314 -22.60 3.06 -24.60
CA LYS A 314 -22.16 4.35 -25.13
C LYS A 314 -21.18 5.01 -24.15
N PRO A 315 -20.16 5.76 -24.62
CA PRO A 315 -19.20 6.43 -23.75
C PRO A 315 -19.84 7.34 -22.68
N GLU A 316 -20.99 7.95 -22.98
CA GLU A 316 -21.78 8.76 -22.05
C GLU A 316 -22.39 7.99 -20.86
N ASP A 317 -22.54 6.67 -20.97
CA ASP A 317 -23.06 5.81 -19.90
C ASP A 317 -22.00 5.51 -18.81
N GLY A 318 -20.73 5.82 -19.11
CA GLY A 318 -19.58 5.62 -18.23
C GLY A 318 -19.15 4.15 -18.10
N PRO A 319 -17.96 3.87 -17.52
CA PRO A 319 -17.47 2.51 -17.41
C PRO A 319 -18.36 1.68 -16.48
N PRO A 320 -18.47 0.36 -16.67
CA PRO A 320 -19.15 -0.50 -15.70
C PRO A 320 -18.48 -0.36 -14.33
N ALA A 321 -19.24 -0.49 -13.23
CA ALA A 321 -18.73 -0.32 -11.86
C ALA A 321 -17.50 -1.18 -11.50
N GLY A 322 -17.24 -2.27 -12.24
CA GLY A 322 -16.02 -3.06 -12.10
C GLY A 322 -14.76 -2.43 -12.71
N ALA A 323 -14.92 -1.55 -13.70
CA ALA A 323 -13.87 -0.78 -14.36
C ALA A 323 -13.55 0.53 -13.63
N ILE A 324 -14.49 1.03 -12.81
CA ILE A 324 -14.36 2.25 -11.98
C ILE A 324 -13.45 2.06 -10.74
N GLY A 325 -13.04 0.82 -10.48
CA GLY A 325 -12.09 0.46 -9.42
C GLY A 325 -12.79 -0.10 -8.19
N GLY A 326 -12.25 -1.18 -7.63
CA GLY A 326 -12.82 -1.88 -6.47
C GLY A 326 -13.53 -3.19 -6.84
N MET A 327 -13.00 -4.31 -6.35
CA MET A 327 -13.68 -5.60 -6.43
C MET A 327 -14.77 -5.68 -5.36
N VAL A 328 -15.79 -6.51 -5.58
CA VAL A 328 -16.82 -6.77 -4.56
C VAL A 328 -16.12 -7.27 -3.28
N ASP A 329 -16.53 -6.72 -2.14
CA ASP A 329 -15.98 -6.99 -0.81
C ASP A 329 -14.49 -6.66 -0.63
N SER A 330 -13.90 -5.88 -1.55
CA SER A 330 -12.49 -5.45 -1.43
C SER A 330 -12.26 -4.44 -0.30
N CYS A 331 -13.26 -3.64 0.05
CA CYS A 331 -13.26 -2.78 1.23
C CYS A 331 -14.69 -2.39 1.63
N TYR A 332 -14.84 -1.67 2.74
CA TYR A 332 -16.12 -1.23 3.31
C TYR A 332 -17.07 -0.57 2.30
N VAL A 333 -16.58 0.37 1.50
CA VAL A 333 -17.43 1.05 0.51
C VAL A 333 -17.79 0.14 -0.67
N TRP A 334 -17.05 -0.94 -0.91
CA TRP A 334 -17.27 -1.90 -2.01
C TRP A 334 -17.93 -3.22 -1.56
N ARG A 335 -18.48 -3.25 -0.34
CA ARG A 335 -19.15 -4.43 0.18
C ARG A 335 -20.43 -4.75 -0.61
N ALA A 336 -20.73 -6.03 -0.75
CA ALA A 336 -21.84 -6.51 -1.56
C ALA A 336 -23.20 -5.97 -1.10
N ASP A 337 -23.39 -5.76 0.21
CA ASP A 337 -24.60 -5.26 0.87
C ASP A 337 -24.57 -3.73 1.09
N GLY A 338 -23.67 -3.00 0.42
CA GLY A 338 -23.52 -1.56 0.55
C GLY A 338 -24.10 -0.78 -0.63
N PRO A 339 -24.28 0.55 -0.49
CA PRO A 339 -24.90 1.39 -1.54
C PRO A 339 -24.21 1.28 -2.91
N LEU A 340 -22.89 1.20 -2.94
CA LEU A 340 -22.09 1.00 -4.17
C LEU A 340 -22.17 -0.44 -4.70
N GLY A 341 -22.28 -1.44 -3.82
CA GLY A 341 -22.53 -2.83 -4.20
C GLY A 341 -23.88 -2.98 -4.91
N ASP A 342 -24.93 -2.37 -4.34
CA ASP A 342 -26.27 -2.30 -4.91
C ASP A 342 -26.31 -1.53 -6.23
N ALA A 343 -25.65 -0.37 -6.31
CA ALA A 343 -25.56 0.41 -7.55
C ALA A 343 -24.88 -0.40 -8.67
N ARG A 344 -23.81 -1.13 -8.34
CA ARG A 344 -23.14 -2.04 -9.27
C ARG A 344 -24.05 -3.16 -9.76
N ALA A 345 -24.91 -3.71 -8.88
CA ALA A 345 -25.88 -4.73 -9.28
C ALA A 345 -26.96 -4.16 -10.23
N ARG A 346 -27.44 -2.93 -9.97
CA ARG A 346 -28.40 -2.23 -10.83
C ARG A 346 -27.83 -1.87 -12.21
N TRP A 347 -26.55 -1.47 -12.28
CA TRP A 347 -25.89 -1.19 -13.56
C TRP A 347 -25.71 -2.45 -14.40
N LYS A 348 -25.36 -3.58 -13.78
CA LYS A 348 -25.32 -4.88 -14.49
C LYS A 348 -26.68 -5.31 -15.06
N GLN A 349 -27.78 -4.88 -14.44
CA GLN A 349 -29.14 -5.17 -14.92
C GLN A 349 -29.60 -4.24 -16.06
N ARG A 350 -28.90 -3.13 -16.33
CA ARG A 350 -29.26 -2.13 -17.36
C ARG A 350 -28.58 -2.34 -18.72
N SER A 351 -27.70 -3.32 -18.87
CA SER A 351 -27.10 -3.69 -20.17
C SER A 351 -28.10 -4.57 -20.98
N PRO A 352 -28.20 -4.43 -22.32
CA PRO A 352 -29.48 -4.20 -23.01
C PRO A 352 -30.30 -5.48 -23.30
N ALA A 353 -31.51 -5.51 -22.74
CA ALA A 353 -32.60 -6.38 -23.23
C ALA A 353 -33.95 -5.65 -23.34
N GLU A 354 -33.98 -4.32 -23.29
CA GLU A 354 -35.21 -3.55 -23.51
C GLU A 354 -35.06 -2.65 -24.74
N THR A 355 -35.10 -3.30 -25.92
CA THR A 355 -35.69 -2.66 -27.11
C THR A 355 -37.15 -2.32 -26.76
N PRO A 356 -37.59 -1.05 -26.85
CA PRO A 356 -39.01 -0.75 -26.79
C PRO A 356 -39.67 -1.39 -28.02
N GLU A 357 -40.60 -2.32 -27.81
CA GLU A 357 -41.52 -2.75 -28.86
C GLU A 357 -42.43 -1.56 -29.24
N ALA A 358 -42.39 -1.24 -30.54
CA ALA A 358 -43.35 -0.50 -31.36
C ALA A 358 -43.69 0.96 -31.01
#